data_AF-A0A7S1USB9-F1
#
_entry.id   AF-A0A7S1USB9-F1
#
_cell.length_a   1.000
_cell.length_b   1.000
_cell.length_c   1.000
_cell.angle_alpha   90.00
_cell.angle_beta   90.00
_cell.angle_gamma   90.00
#
_symmetry.space_group_name_H-M   'P 1'
#
loop_
_entity.id
_entity.type
_entity.pdbx_description
1 polymer ?
#
loop_
_entity_poly.entity_id
_entity_poly.type
_entity_poly.pdbx_seq_one_letter_code
_entity_poly.pdbx_strand_id
1 'polypeptide(L)'
;AGQPRCLYTRVKKAVRFIAMTNRVALIGSSGGGIATLGHTDAVGLLQTIHKELLKVEGSEGIETALFVSLHGGKGLDAASENDTATLYEVTAGPNGNSGSSGQCPVQISQTGTLKEVNNVCREADVKIAKAIRSKRVSALICISCDVQIHAETLHAAADMGIPVTGSGGTSLSSAASQFNVHLVGNAGGSVATTSYTRAVSYTDALATAWKKPYKPFSASLVRPQWRSVLKACLPAFWAVALTIRMQQMFGLDDEDSMVQVLRRFALPTTCCVVTATSCAPQYESIVIMASIVASMACRESIIAGLVAGWLVSLIVGRTLFACVRLGIPATMTNLLVAGGVGAVVFLLTYPVAPFLGDVSAIIRWLVRTSMSGQIPGVGFAMGCFSCYGSKVGYYHALWLPIILIEMEFGSASLWGTIDECTLVLVSAGICAGNLAVNPRTPSDDHGQGVETDVALCRRGLRINLLYGDFIEAAYPFMERSVVVNVAGYLASGISTELLTGNPTDVLSMAYLPLPVSIWLAKDMRKLSISYASAFTIAFLGTVVANLLPRRNRRKAGKNE
;
A
#
# COMPACT_ATOMS: atom_id res chain seq x y z
N ALA A 1 12.30 -20.21 -77.25
CA ALA A 1 12.09 -21.13 -76.12
C ALA A 1 12.99 -20.67 -74.97
N GLY A 2 12.52 -20.32 -73.78
CA GLY A 2 11.17 -20.28 -73.25
C GLY A 2 11.19 -19.45 -71.95
N GLN A 3 10.38 -18.39 -71.97
CA GLN A 3 9.55 -17.81 -70.91
C GLN A 3 10.10 -17.41 -69.51
N PRO A 4 9.46 -16.39 -68.91
CA PRO A 4 10.05 -15.53 -67.87
C PRO A 4 9.82 -16.06 -66.45
N ARG A 5 10.78 -15.80 -65.57
CA ARG A 5 10.71 -16.07 -64.14
C ARG A 5 9.57 -15.28 -63.49
N CYS A 6 8.57 -16.05 -63.09
CA CYS A 6 7.45 -15.78 -62.19
C CYS A 6 7.63 -14.56 -61.25
N LEU A 7 7.02 -13.43 -61.63
CA LEU A 7 6.78 -12.26 -60.78
C LEU A 7 5.44 -12.36 -60.00
N TYR A 8 4.84 -13.56 -59.93
CA TYR A 8 3.46 -13.74 -59.47
C TYR A 8 3.31 -14.29 -58.04
N THR A 9 4.42 -14.62 -57.36
CA THR A 9 4.37 -15.28 -56.03
C THR A 9 4.75 -14.40 -54.84
N ARG A 10 5.12 -13.13 -55.05
CA ARG A 10 5.46 -12.21 -53.93
C ARG A 10 4.39 -11.18 -53.58
N VAL A 11 3.30 -11.07 -54.34
CA VAL A 11 2.23 -10.09 -54.04
C VAL A 11 1.07 -10.71 -53.24
N LYS A 12 0.87 -12.04 -53.26
CA LYS A 12 -0.17 -12.71 -52.47
C LYS A 12 0.15 -12.93 -50.98
N LYS A 13 1.38 -12.64 -50.54
CA LYS A 13 1.74 -12.61 -49.09
C LYS A 13 1.70 -11.22 -48.46
N ALA A 14 1.39 -10.20 -49.28
CA ALA A 14 1.23 -8.80 -48.87
C ALA A 14 -0.22 -8.31 -48.97
N VAL A 15 -1.19 -9.23 -49.08
CA VAL A 15 -2.60 -8.94 -48.80
C VAL A 15 -2.82 -9.11 -47.30
N ARG A 16 -2.45 -8.06 -46.57
CA ARG A 16 -3.11 -7.56 -45.36
C ARG A 16 -3.94 -8.60 -44.58
N PHE A 17 -3.30 -9.39 -43.72
CA PHE A 17 -3.75 -9.39 -42.33
C PHE A 17 -3.22 -8.08 -41.74
N ILE A 18 -3.89 -6.96 -42.02
CA ILE A 18 -3.88 -5.88 -41.04
C ILE A 18 -4.56 -6.55 -39.86
N ALA A 19 -3.78 -6.88 -38.82
CA ALA A 19 -4.36 -7.33 -37.57
C ALA A 19 -5.38 -6.25 -37.19
N MET A 20 -6.68 -6.54 -37.34
CA MET A 20 -7.71 -5.57 -36.99
C MET A 20 -7.53 -5.28 -35.49
N THR A 21 -7.12 -4.05 -35.22
CA THR A 21 -6.94 -3.55 -33.87
C THR A 21 -8.32 -3.35 -33.27
N ASN A 22 -8.53 -3.93 -32.10
CA ASN A 22 -9.80 -3.86 -31.40
C ASN A 22 -9.83 -2.62 -30.52
N ARG A 23 -10.73 -1.70 -30.86
CA ARG A 23 -10.97 -0.44 -30.16
C ARG A 23 -12.35 -0.47 -29.54
N VAL A 24 -12.45 -0.04 -28.28
CA VAL A 24 -13.68 -0.14 -27.50
C VAL A 24 -14.25 1.24 -27.24
N ALA A 25 -15.56 1.39 -27.43
CA ALA A 25 -16.31 2.52 -26.89
C ALA A 25 -16.93 2.15 -25.56
N LEU A 26 -17.05 3.11 -24.65
CA LEU A 26 -17.74 2.93 -23.37
C LEU A 26 -18.81 4.01 -23.20
N ILE A 27 -20.02 3.59 -22.88
CA ILE A 27 -21.10 4.48 -22.45
C ILE A 27 -21.58 4.03 -21.08
N GLY A 28 -21.87 4.98 -20.21
CA GLY A 28 -22.39 4.60 -18.92
C GLY A 28 -22.42 5.70 -17.89
N SER A 29 -22.64 5.25 -16.67
CA SER A 29 -22.81 6.13 -15.53
C SER A 29 -22.40 5.47 -14.23
N SER A 30 -22.33 6.27 -13.16
CA SER A 30 -22.19 5.81 -11.78
C SER A 30 -23.37 4.95 -11.29
N GLY A 31 -24.35 4.64 -12.14
CA GLY A 31 -25.35 3.59 -11.96
C GLY A 31 -26.39 3.78 -10.86
N GLY A 32 -27.28 2.79 -10.77
CA GLY A 32 -28.40 2.69 -9.85
C GLY A 32 -28.32 1.43 -8.98
N GLY A 33 -28.74 1.54 -7.73
CA GLY A 33 -28.52 0.55 -6.67
C GLY A 33 -27.49 1.05 -5.65
N ILE A 34 -27.88 1.08 -4.38
CA ILE A 34 -27.13 1.58 -3.22
C ILE A 34 -25.63 1.25 -3.37
N ALA A 35 -24.85 2.32 -3.49
CA ALA A 35 -23.44 2.40 -3.86
C ALA A 35 -22.57 1.18 -3.48
N THR A 36 -21.97 0.56 -4.49
CA THR A 36 -20.84 -0.36 -4.30
C THR A 36 -19.54 0.30 -4.80
N LEU A 37 -18.41 -0.21 -4.28
CA LEU A 37 -17.05 0.36 -4.17
C LEU A 37 -16.32 0.77 -5.49
N GLY A 38 -17.03 1.12 -6.57
CA GLY A 38 -16.43 1.56 -7.84
C GLY A 38 -17.12 2.74 -8.51
N HIS A 39 -18.00 3.49 -7.82
CA HIS A 39 -18.79 4.58 -8.43
C HIS A 39 -18.33 5.98 -8.00
N THR A 40 -17.50 6.05 -6.97
CA THR A 40 -16.88 7.28 -6.47
C THR A 40 -15.64 7.69 -7.24
N ASP A 41 -14.98 6.75 -7.94
CA ASP A 41 -13.80 7.01 -8.76
C ASP A 41 -14.03 6.60 -10.21
N ALA A 42 -14.70 7.48 -10.96
CA ALA A 42 -14.95 7.30 -12.40
C ALA A 42 -13.64 7.16 -13.20
N VAL A 43 -12.60 7.92 -12.84
CA VAL A 43 -11.30 7.89 -13.50
C VAL A 43 -10.63 6.55 -13.27
N GLY A 44 -10.60 6.06 -12.04
CA GLY A 44 -10.05 4.74 -11.68
C GLY A 44 -10.77 3.60 -12.39
N LEU A 45 -12.10 3.64 -12.51
CA LEU A 45 -12.87 2.65 -13.26
C LEU A 45 -12.46 2.60 -14.74
N LEU A 46 -12.47 3.76 -15.42
CA LEU A 46 -12.10 3.86 -16.85
C LEU A 46 -10.65 3.42 -17.09
N GLN A 47 -9.72 3.84 -16.21
CA GLN A 47 -8.33 3.41 -16.28
C GLN A 47 -8.17 1.90 -16.09
N THR A 48 -8.92 1.30 -15.17
CA THR A 48 -8.87 -0.14 -14.91
C THR A 48 -9.39 -0.94 -16.09
N ILE A 49 -10.52 -0.52 -16.68
CA ILE A 49 -11.07 -1.13 -17.89
C ILE A 49 -10.08 -1.01 -19.06
N HIS A 50 -9.51 0.17 -19.28
CA HIS A 50 -8.51 0.38 -20.33
C HIS A 50 -7.30 -0.53 -20.16
N LYS A 51 -6.74 -0.63 -18.93
CA LYS A 51 -5.60 -1.51 -18.63
C LYS A 51 -5.90 -2.98 -18.85
N GLU A 52 -7.09 -3.46 -18.49
CA GLU A 52 -7.48 -4.85 -18.75
C GLU A 52 -7.63 -5.13 -20.25
N LEU A 53 -8.29 -4.23 -21.00
CA LEU A 53 -8.45 -4.37 -22.44
C LEU A 53 -7.09 -4.45 -23.17
N LEU A 54 -6.09 -3.67 -22.75
CA LEU A 54 -4.74 -3.74 -23.32
C LEU A 54 -4.04 -5.09 -23.13
N LYS A 55 -4.52 -5.96 -22.23
CA LYS A 55 -3.99 -7.33 -22.05
C LYS A 55 -4.55 -8.32 -23.08
N VAL A 56 -5.52 -7.92 -23.90
CA VAL A 56 -6.05 -8.71 -25.00
C VAL A 56 -5.18 -8.49 -26.24
N GLU A 57 -4.78 -9.57 -26.90
CA GLU A 57 -3.94 -9.47 -28.08
C GLU A 57 -4.58 -8.58 -29.17
N GLY A 58 -3.85 -7.58 -29.65
CA GLY A 58 -4.34 -6.66 -30.68
C GLY A 58 -5.55 -5.81 -30.27
N SER A 59 -5.72 -5.52 -28.98
CA SER A 59 -6.60 -4.44 -28.51
C SER A 59 -5.80 -3.17 -28.21
N GLU A 60 -6.37 -2.02 -28.53
CA GLU A 60 -5.82 -0.69 -28.19
C GLU A 60 -6.56 -0.04 -27.01
N GLY A 61 -7.39 -0.83 -26.31
CA GLY A 61 -8.16 -0.36 -25.16
C GLY A 61 -9.36 0.50 -25.54
N ILE A 62 -9.67 1.44 -24.64
CA ILE A 62 -10.75 2.43 -24.80
C ILE A 62 -10.30 3.52 -25.79
N GLU A 63 -11.02 3.67 -26.90
CA GLU A 63 -10.84 4.73 -27.89
C GLU A 63 -11.67 5.98 -27.56
N THR A 64 -12.90 5.76 -27.12
CA THR A 64 -13.84 6.82 -26.75
C THR A 64 -14.70 6.38 -25.58
N ALA A 65 -15.00 7.28 -24.66
CA ALA A 65 -15.90 6.98 -23.55
C ALA A 65 -16.76 8.18 -23.17
N LEU A 66 -18.00 7.92 -22.74
CA LEU A 66 -18.87 8.87 -22.04
C LEU A 66 -19.30 8.22 -20.73
N PHE A 67 -18.93 8.84 -19.62
CA PHE A 67 -19.28 8.35 -18.29
C PHE A 67 -19.77 9.48 -17.38
N VAL A 68 -21.01 9.38 -16.91
CA VAL A 68 -21.62 10.38 -16.01
C VAL A 68 -21.48 9.91 -14.56
N SER A 69 -20.91 10.76 -13.69
CA SER A 69 -20.81 10.49 -12.25
C SER A 69 -21.54 11.55 -11.45
N LEU A 70 -22.37 11.12 -10.49
CA LEU A 70 -23.04 12.00 -9.54
C LEU A 70 -22.14 12.35 -8.36
N HIS A 71 -22.21 13.59 -7.91
CA HIS A 71 -21.53 14.03 -6.70
C HIS A 71 -22.24 13.49 -5.46
N GLY A 72 -21.50 13.35 -4.36
CA GLY A 72 -22.06 12.87 -3.09
C GLY A 72 -22.40 11.37 -3.04
N GLY A 73 -21.95 10.58 -4.03
CA GLY A 73 -22.13 9.12 -4.02
C GLY A 73 -23.58 8.66 -4.22
N LYS A 74 -24.45 9.55 -4.68
CA LYS A 74 -25.85 9.25 -4.99
C LYS A 74 -25.93 8.36 -6.24
N GLY A 75 -26.78 7.35 -6.20
CA GLY A 75 -27.08 6.54 -7.39
C GLY A 75 -28.08 7.25 -8.30
N LEU A 76 -28.02 6.98 -9.61
CA LEU A 76 -28.93 7.54 -10.61
C LEU A 76 -30.40 7.14 -10.41
N ASP A 77 -30.66 5.99 -9.79
CA ASP A 77 -32.02 5.56 -9.45
C ASP A 77 -32.73 6.53 -8.48
N ALA A 78 -31.97 7.28 -7.69
CA ALA A 78 -32.51 8.27 -6.74
C ALA A 78 -32.22 9.71 -7.16
N ALA A 79 -31.64 9.91 -8.35
CA ALA A 79 -31.15 11.21 -8.77
C ALA A 79 -32.27 12.17 -9.21
N SER A 80 -32.06 13.45 -8.96
CA SER A 80 -32.90 14.55 -9.41
C SER A 80 -32.18 15.32 -10.53
N GLU A 81 -32.94 15.99 -11.40
CA GLU A 81 -32.37 16.80 -12.49
C GLU A 81 -31.40 17.90 -12.00
N ASN A 82 -31.56 18.34 -10.74
CA ASN A 82 -30.77 19.39 -10.12
C ASN A 82 -29.54 18.85 -9.36
N ASP A 83 -29.37 17.53 -9.28
CA ASP A 83 -28.21 16.95 -8.61
C ASP A 83 -26.95 17.29 -9.41
N THR A 84 -25.86 17.60 -8.70
CA THR A 84 -24.58 17.92 -9.32
C THR A 84 -23.96 16.66 -9.93
N ALA A 85 -23.56 16.74 -11.19
CA ALA A 85 -22.95 15.65 -11.96
C ALA A 85 -21.73 16.13 -12.73
N THR A 86 -20.84 15.18 -13.04
CA THR A 86 -19.67 15.40 -13.91
C THR A 86 -19.69 14.39 -15.06
N LEU A 87 -19.53 14.89 -16.29
CA LEU A 87 -19.30 14.09 -17.49
C LEU A 87 -17.81 13.89 -17.71
N TYR A 88 -17.38 12.63 -17.68
CA TYR A 88 -16.04 12.22 -18.06
C TYR A 88 -16.05 11.73 -19.50
N GLU A 89 -15.13 12.25 -20.30
CA GLU A 89 -14.94 11.90 -21.70
C GLU A 89 -13.53 11.34 -21.90
N VAL A 90 -13.42 10.29 -22.71
CA VAL A 90 -12.13 9.82 -23.24
C VAL A 90 -12.16 10.09 -24.73
N THR A 91 -11.15 10.82 -25.22
CA THR A 91 -10.94 11.04 -26.66
C THR A 91 -9.54 10.61 -27.04
N ALA A 92 -9.41 9.84 -28.11
CA ALA A 92 -8.13 9.54 -28.73
C ALA A 92 -7.33 10.82 -29.01
N GLY A 93 -6.03 10.84 -28.68
CA GLY A 93 -5.16 11.97 -28.97
C GLY A 93 -5.08 12.27 -30.48
N PRO A 94 -4.67 13.49 -30.88
CA PRO A 94 -4.77 14.00 -32.26
C PRO A 94 -4.04 13.16 -33.33
N ASN A 95 -3.18 12.22 -32.96
CA ASN A 95 -2.47 11.32 -33.88
C ASN A 95 -3.05 9.90 -33.97
N GLY A 96 -4.25 9.64 -33.43
CA GLY A 96 -4.87 8.30 -33.47
C GLY A 96 -4.15 7.23 -32.63
N ASN A 97 -3.17 7.64 -31.83
CA ASN A 97 -2.48 6.83 -30.84
C ASN A 97 -3.16 7.01 -29.49
N SER A 98 -4.24 6.26 -29.26
CA SER A 98 -4.78 6.02 -27.93
C SER A 98 -3.79 5.11 -27.19
N GLY A 99 -2.82 5.71 -26.51
CA GLY A 99 -2.14 5.14 -25.34
C GLY A 99 -1.47 3.76 -25.48
N SER A 100 -0.35 3.65 -26.21
CA SER A 100 0.66 2.61 -25.91
C SER A 100 1.34 2.83 -24.53
N SER A 101 1.01 3.92 -23.84
CA SER A 101 1.53 4.34 -22.53
C SER A 101 0.75 3.79 -21.32
N GLY A 102 -0.25 2.92 -21.51
CA GLY A 102 -0.97 2.25 -20.41
C GLY A 102 -1.85 3.17 -19.52
N GLN A 103 -1.93 4.46 -19.82
CA GLN A 103 -2.82 5.43 -19.17
C GLN A 103 -3.96 5.83 -20.12
N CYS A 104 -5.19 5.79 -19.61
CA CYS A 104 -6.37 6.24 -20.32
C CYS A 104 -6.49 7.78 -20.19
N PRO A 105 -6.57 8.55 -21.30
CA PRO A 105 -6.69 10.00 -21.27
C PRO A 105 -8.13 10.41 -20.92
N VAL A 106 -8.46 10.37 -19.63
CA VAL A 106 -9.77 10.79 -19.11
C VAL A 106 -9.77 12.30 -18.89
N GLN A 107 -10.74 13.00 -19.47
CA GLN A 107 -10.94 14.44 -19.31
C GLN A 107 -12.32 14.74 -18.74
N ILE A 108 -12.42 15.85 -18.00
CA ILE A 108 -13.72 16.37 -17.56
C ILE A 108 -14.27 17.22 -18.69
N SER A 109 -15.37 16.78 -19.29
CA SER A 109 -16.03 17.47 -20.39
C SER A 109 -16.96 18.56 -19.85
N GLN A 110 -17.74 18.25 -18.82
CA GLN A 110 -18.62 19.21 -18.14
C GLN A 110 -18.86 18.83 -16.68
N THR A 111 -19.03 19.83 -15.82
CA THR A 111 -19.60 19.67 -14.47
C THR A 111 -20.72 20.69 -14.29
N GLY A 112 -21.87 20.24 -13.78
CA GLY A 112 -23.06 21.08 -13.65
C GLY A 112 -24.22 20.28 -13.07
N THR A 113 -25.44 20.72 -13.35
CA THR A 113 -26.64 19.94 -13.02
C THR A 113 -26.73 18.69 -13.89
N LEU A 114 -27.36 17.63 -13.39
CA LEU A 114 -27.57 16.39 -14.16
C LEU A 114 -28.29 16.67 -15.48
N LYS A 115 -29.22 17.64 -15.51
CA LYS A 115 -29.90 18.08 -16.72
C LYS A 115 -28.94 18.65 -17.77
N GLU A 116 -28.07 19.57 -17.38
CA GLU A 116 -27.08 20.17 -18.28
C GLU A 116 -26.10 19.13 -18.81
N VAL A 117 -25.61 18.27 -17.92
CA VAL A 117 -24.71 17.16 -18.25
C VAL A 117 -25.35 16.18 -19.23
N ASN A 118 -26.63 15.82 -19.01
CA ASN A 118 -27.35 14.93 -19.92
C ASN A 118 -27.53 15.54 -21.32
N ASN A 119 -27.72 16.85 -21.43
CA ASN A 119 -27.82 17.52 -22.74
C ASN A 119 -26.50 17.43 -23.52
N VAL A 120 -25.37 17.73 -22.88
CA VAL A 120 -24.05 17.59 -23.53
C VAL A 120 -23.72 16.13 -23.83
N CYS A 121 -24.14 15.21 -22.97
CA CYS A 121 -23.97 13.77 -23.21
C CYS A 121 -24.70 13.32 -24.49
N ARG A 122 -25.93 13.80 -24.76
CA ARG A 122 -26.66 13.50 -26.01
C ARG A 122 -25.94 14.02 -27.25
N GLU A 123 -25.34 15.21 -27.17
CA GLU A 123 -24.56 15.76 -28.28
C GLU A 123 -23.29 14.94 -28.55
N ALA A 124 -22.63 14.48 -27.48
CA ALA A 124 -21.45 13.64 -27.58
C ALA A 124 -21.76 12.21 -28.06
N ASP A 125 -22.95 11.67 -27.78
CA ASP A 125 -23.39 10.34 -28.20
C ASP A 125 -23.30 10.16 -29.73
N VAL A 126 -23.68 11.19 -30.48
CA VAL A 126 -23.59 11.21 -31.95
C VAL A 126 -22.16 10.97 -32.45
N LYS A 127 -21.15 11.44 -31.70
CA LYS A 127 -19.73 11.23 -32.05
C LYS A 127 -19.33 9.76 -31.92
N ILE A 128 -19.78 9.08 -30.87
CA ILE A 128 -19.53 7.65 -30.66
C ILE A 128 -20.24 6.83 -31.74
N ALA A 129 -21.51 7.14 -32.03
CA ALA A 129 -22.28 6.49 -33.10
C ALA A 129 -21.56 6.58 -34.46
N LYS A 130 -21.01 7.76 -34.79
CA LYS A 130 -20.20 7.97 -36.00
C LYS A 130 -18.91 7.13 -35.99
N ALA A 131 -18.25 7.00 -34.83
CA ALA A 131 -17.06 6.18 -34.69
C ALA A 131 -17.35 4.69 -34.95
N ILE A 132 -18.48 4.17 -34.43
CA ILE A 132 -18.95 2.79 -34.67
C ILE A 132 -19.26 2.57 -36.15
N ARG A 133 -20.07 3.45 -36.77
CA ARG A 133 -20.42 3.36 -38.21
C ARG A 133 -19.18 3.43 -39.10
N SER A 134 -18.16 4.18 -38.70
CA SER A 134 -16.87 4.28 -39.41
C SER A 134 -15.92 3.08 -39.21
N LYS A 135 -16.34 2.05 -38.46
CA LYS A 135 -15.51 0.88 -38.08
C LYS A 135 -14.23 1.24 -37.31
N ARG A 136 -14.18 2.44 -36.70
CA ARG A 136 -13.10 2.84 -35.79
C ARG A 136 -13.26 2.14 -34.44
N VAL A 137 -14.48 1.83 -34.03
CA VAL A 137 -14.80 1.08 -32.80
C VAL A 137 -15.35 -0.29 -33.18
N SER A 138 -14.87 -1.33 -32.52
CA SER A 138 -15.24 -2.73 -32.79
C SER A 138 -15.97 -3.42 -31.65
N ALA A 139 -16.20 -2.74 -30.52
CA ALA A 139 -17.03 -3.22 -29.41
C ALA A 139 -17.56 -2.07 -28.54
N LEU A 140 -18.63 -2.34 -27.80
CA LEU A 140 -19.25 -1.38 -26.88
C LEU A 140 -19.33 -1.97 -25.45
N ILE A 141 -18.97 -1.17 -24.46
CA ILE A 141 -19.22 -1.47 -23.04
C ILE A 141 -20.29 -0.52 -22.52
N CYS A 142 -21.38 -1.07 -21.98
CA CYS A 142 -22.51 -0.33 -21.42
C CYS A 142 -22.54 -0.49 -19.89
N ILE A 143 -22.32 0.57 -19.12
CA ILE A 143 -22.31 0.52 -17.65
C ILE A 143 -23.49 1.33 -17.12
N SER A 144 -24.58 0.66 -16.76
CA SER A 144 -25.78 1.33 -16.20
C SER A 144 -26.21 2.54 -17.04
N CYS A 145 -26.19 2.39 -18.36
CA CYS A 145 -26.43 3.48 -19.30
C CYS A 145 -27.93 3.78 -19.41
N ASP A 146 -28.29 5.05 -19.52
CA ASP A 146 -29.63 5.44 -19.95
C ASP A 146 -29.75 5.24 -21.46
N VAL A 147 -30.65 4.34 -21.87
CA VAL A 147 -30.85 3.99 -23.27
C VAL A 147 -31.44 5.14 -24.09
N GLN A 148 -32.12 6.11 -23.47
CA GLN A 148 -32.68 7.26 -24.17
C GLN A 148 -31.59 8.29 -24.49
N ILE A 149 -30.62 8.48 -23.58
CA ILE A 149 -29.50 9.40 -23.79
C ILE A 149 -28.54 8.86 -24.86
N HIS A 150 -28.36 7.53 -24.89
CA HIS A 150 -27.40 6.85 -25.78
C HIS A 150 -28.03 6.15 -26.98
N ALA A 151 -29.21 6.60 -27.43
CA ALA A 151 -29.98 5.94 -28.48
C ALA A 151 -29.20 5.83 -29.81
N GLU A 152 -28.46 6.87 -30.20
CA GLU A 152 -27.71 6.87 -31.47
C GLU A 152 -26.55 5.87 -31.44
N THR A 153 -25.83 5.80 -30.32
CA THR A 153 -24.76 4.80 -30.12
C THR A 153 -25.31 3.38 -30.15
N LEU A 154 -26.45 3.13 -29.50
CA LEU A 154 -27.08 1.81 -29.46
C LEU A 154 -27.61 1.39 -30.84
N HIS A 155 -28.24 2.29 -31.59
CA HIS A 155 -28.63 2.04 -32.99
C HIS A 155 -27.41 1.71 -33.85
N ALA A 156 -26.35 2.51 -33.79
CA ALA A 156 -25.12 2.25 -34.54
C ALA A 156 -24.49 0.89 -34.18
N ALA A 157 -24.53 0.50 -32.90
CA ALA A 157 -24.01 -0.78 -32.45
C ALA A 157 -24.82 -1.98 -32.99
N ALA A 158 -26.15 -1.86 -33.00
CA ALA A 158 -27.06 -2.85 -33.56
C ALA A 158 -26.89 -2.99 -35.08
N ASP A 159 -26.89 -1.87 -35.80
CA ASP A 159 -26.73 -1.82 -37.27
C ASP A 159 -25.42 -2.48 -37.72
N MET A 160 -24.34 -2.25 -36.97
CA MET A 160 -23.01 -2.77 -37.28
C MET A 160 -22.76 -4.17 -36.70
N GLY A 161 -23.67 -4.69 -35.86
CA GLY A 161 -23.56 -5.99 -35.23
C GLY A 161 -22.33 -6.16 -34.33
N ILE A 162 -21.82 -5.07 -33.74
CA ILE A 162 -20.63 -5.14 -32.87
C ILE A 162 -20.98 -5.80 -31.52
N PRO A 163 -20.05 -6.55 -30.91
CA PRO A 163 -20.25 -7.09 -29.57
C PRO A 163 -20.49 -5.99 -28.53
N VAL A 164 -21.55 -6.14 -27.73
CA VAL A 164 -21.91 -5.26 -26.62
C VAL A 164 -21.82 -6.04 -25.32
N THR A 165 -21.08 -5.55 -24.32
CA THR A 165 -21.06 -6.13 -22.97
C THR A 165 -21.31 -5.04 -21.93
N GLY A 166 -21.45 -5.39 -20.65
CA GLY A 166 -21.72 -4.36 -19.65
C GLY A 166 -22.27 -4.84 -18.32
N SER A 167 -22.76 -3.86 -17.54
CA SER A 167 -23.53 -4.08 -16.31
C SER A 167 -24.77 -3.18 -16.24
N GLY A 168 -25.66 -3.46 -15.29
CA GLY A 168 -26.93 -2.76 -15.11
C GLY A 168 -28.07 -3.58 -15.74
N GLY A 169 -28.69 -4.44 -14.93
CA GLY A 169 -29.65 -5.43 -15.41
C GLY A 169 -30.80 -4.82 -16.21
N THR A 170 -31.40 -3.76 -15.68
CA THR A 170 -32.48 -3.02 -16.34
C THR A 170 -31.99 -2.32 -17.61
N SER A 171 -30.90 -1.56 -17.55
CA SER A 171 -30.37 -0.82 -18.70
C SER A 171 -29.95 -1.71 -19.86
N LEU A 172 -29.25 -2.83 -19.57
CA LEU A 172 -28.84 -3.78 -20.60
C LEU A 172 -30.04 -4.53 -21.19
N SER A 173 -31.03 -4.88 -20.36
CA SER A 173 -32.27 -5.49 -20.85
C SER A 173 -33.01 -4.53 -21.78
N SER A 174 -33.12 -3.25 -21.43
CA SER A 174 -33.74 -2.23 -22.28
C SER A 174 -32.95 -2.02 -23.57
N ALA A 175 -31.63 -1.96 -23.51
CA ALA A 175 -30.78 -1.84 -24.70
C ALA A 175 -30.99 -3.02 -25.66
N ALA A 176 -31.03 -4.25 -25.14
CA ALA A 176 -31.28 -5.44 -25.95
C ALA A 176 -32.69 -5.48 -26.51
N SER A 177 -33.72 -5.20 -25.71
CA SER A 177 -35.12 -5.31 -26.14
C SER A 177 -35.54 -4.21 -27.11
N GLN A 178 -35.03 -2.98 -26.95
CA GLN A 178 -35.46 -1.82 -27.75
C GLN A 178 -34.60 -1.63 -29.01
N PHE A 179 -33.30 -1.92 -28.94
CA PHE A 179 -32.36 -1.66 -30.03
C PHE A 179 -31.82 -2.93 -30.69
N ASN A 180 -32.12 -4.12 -30.15
CA ASN A 180 -31.66 -5.41 -30.67
C ASN A 180 -30.13 -5.53 -30.79
N VAL A 181 -29.40 -5.00 -29.79
CA VAL A 181 -27.93 -5.08 -29.74
C VAL A 181 -27.42 -6.49 -29.47
N HIS A 182 -26.27 -6.83 -30.05
CA HIS A 182 -25.62 -8.13 -29.85
C HIS A 182 -24.91 -8.20 -28.49
N LEU A 183 -25.63 -8.62 -27.45
CA LEU A 183 -25.05 -8.81 -26.13
C LEU A 183 -24.11 -10.02 -26.07
N VAL A 184 -22.86 -9.80 -25.65
CA VAL A 184 -21.84 -10.83 -25.43
C VAL A 184 -21.36 -10.81 -23.99
N GLY A 185 -21.64 -11.90 -23.27
CA GLY A 185 -21.34 -12.02 -21.85
C GLY A 185 -22.08 -10.98 -20.99
N ASN A 186 -22.47 -11.37 -19.79
CA ASN A 186 -23.02 -10.42 -18.83
C ASN A 186 -22.11 -10.41 -17.61
N ALA A 187 -21.53 -9.25 -17.29
CA ALA A 187 -20.98 -9.02 -15.95
C ALA A 187 -22.17 -8.72 -15.00
N GLY A 188 -23.07 -9.69 -14.87
CA GLY A 188 -24.24 -9.56 -14.01
C GLY A 188 -23.79 -9.41 -12.55
N GLY A 189 -24.31 -8.41 -11.85
CA GLY A 189 -24.08 -8.21 -10.42
C GLY A 189 -23.85 -6.75 -10.02
N SER A 190 -24.88 -6.09 -9.49
CA SER A 190 -24.77 -4.75 -8.88
C SER A 190 -24.21 -4.80 -7.45
N VAL A 191 -24.36 -5.94 -6.77
CA VAL A 191 -24.02 -6.10 -5.35
C VAL A 191 -22.59 -6.61 -5.18
N ALA A 192 -21.86 -5.93 -4.29
CA ALA A 192 -20.50 -6.25 -3.87
C ALA A 192 -19.48 -6.41 -5.03
N THR A 193 -19.69 -5.77 -6.19
CA THR A 193 -18.77 -5.81 -7.34
C THR A 193 -17.74 -4.67 -7.32
N THR A 194 -16.45 -4.97 -7.55
CA THR A 194 -15.37 -3.98 -7.63
C THR A 194 -15.11 -3.55 -9.07
N SER A 195 -14.43 -2.42 -9.26
CA SER A 195 -14.01 -1.92 -10.57
C SER A 195 -13.17 -2.95 -11.33
N TYR A 196 -12.27 -3.64 -10.63
CA TYR A 196 -11.42 -4.67 -11.22
C TYR A 196 -12.20 -5.91 -11.67
N THR A 197 -13.12 -6.44 -10.84
CA THR A 197 -13.95 -7.59 -11.26
C THR A 197 -14.75 -7.26 -12.52
N ARG A 198 -15.34 -6.06 -12.58
CA ARG A 198 -16.08 -5.59 -13.77
C ARG A 198 -15.18 -5.51 -15.00
N ALA A 199 -14.01 -4.89 -14.88
CA ALA A 199 -13.05 -4.76 -15.97
C ALA A 199 -12.62 -6.13 -16.53
N VAL A 200 -12.31 -7.10 -15.66
CA VAL A 200 -11.95 -8.46 -16.07
C VAL A 200 -13.12 -9.16 -16.77
N SER A 201 -14.34 -9.05 -16.24
CA SER A 201 -15.54 -9.65 -16.84
C SER A 201 -15.86 -9.08 -18.22
N TYR A 202 -15.82 -7.75 -18.39
CA TYR A 202 -16.04 -7.12 -19.70
C TYR A 202 -14.97 -7.55 -20.70
N THR A 203 -13.72 -7.57 -20.27
CA THR A 203 -12.58 -7.91 -21.13
C THR A 203 -12.63 -9.35 -21.58
N ASP A 204 -12.97 -10.29 -20.70
CA ASP A 204 -13.11 -11.71 -21.04
C ASP A 204 -14.26 -11.97 -22.02
N ALA A 205 -15.40 -11.28 -21.83
CA ALA A 205 -16.53 -11.35 -22.73
C ALA A 205 -16.18 -10.86 -24.15
N LEU A 206 -15.51 -9.71 -24.25
CA LEU A 206 -15.06 -9.16 -25.53
C LEU A 206 -13.96 -10.00 -26.17
N ALA A 207 -12.99 -10.49 -25.40
CA ALA A 207 -11.93 -11.37 -25.89
C ALA A 207 -12.50 -12.67 -26.48
N THR A 208 -13.52 -13.24 -25.82
CA THR A 208 -14.25 -14.42 -26.31
C THR A 208 -15.00 -14.11 -27.61
N ALA A 209 -15.70 -12.97 -27.68
CA ALA A 209 -16.39 -12.55 -28.90
C ALA A 209 -15.42 -12.32 -30.08
N TRP A 210 -14.25 -11.75 -29.80
CA TRP A 210 -13.20 -11.55 -30.80
C TRP A 210 -12.37 -12.79 -31.10
N LYS A 211 -12.56 -13.90 -30.35
CA LYS A 211 -11.74 -15.12 -30.41
C LYS A 211 -10.25 -14.84 -30.24
N LYS A 212 -9.90 -13.92 -29.34
CA LYS A 212 -8.53 -13.52 -29.06
C LYS A 212 -8.10 -13.97 -27.66
N PRO A 213 -6.82 -14.30 -27.44
CA PRO A 213 -6.35 -14.72 -26.12
C PRO A 213 -6.35 -13.53 -25.16
N TYR A 214 -6.93 -13.75 -23.98
CA TYR A 214 -6.86 -12.85 -22.83
C TYR A 214 -6.08 -13.51 -21.69
N LYS A 215 -5.06 -12.80 -21.21
CA LYS A 215 -4.22 -13.22 -20.08
C LYS A 215 -4.24 -12.10 -19.03
N PRO A 216 -5.13 -12.15 -18.02
CA PRO A 216 -5.20 -11.11 -16.99
C PRO A 216 -3.95 -11.08 -16.09
N PHE A 217 -3.24 -12.19 -15.99
CA PHE A 217 -2.03 -12.33 -15.19
C PHE A 217 -0.80 -11.94 -16.01
N SER A 218 -0.27 -10.75 -15.75
CA SER A 218 1.13 -10.50 -16.06
C SER A 218 1.98 -11.13 -14.96
N ALA A 219 2.99 -11.92 -15.35
CA ALA A 219 3.68 -12.91 -14.51
C ALA A 219 4.57 -12.35 -13.38
N SER A 220 4.45 -11.08 -13.00
CA SER A 220 5.17 -10.54 -11.85
C SER A 220 4.42 -10.90 -10.57
N LEU A 221 4.74 -12.06 -9.98
CA LEU A 221 4.49 -12.28 -8.55
C LEU A 221 5.16 -11.12 -7.80
N VAL A 222 4.37 -10.16 -7.31
CA VAL A 222 4.89 -9.13 -6.42
C VAL A 222 5.34 -9.85 -5.16
N ARG A 223 6.65 -9.97 -4.96
CA ARG A 223 7.19 -10.62 -3.77
C ARG A 223 6.91 -9.71 -2.57
N PRO A 224 6.34 -10.26 -1.48
CA PRO A 224 6.08 -9.47 -0.28
C PRO A 224 7.40 -8.93 0.26
N GLN A 225 7.53 -7.61 0.29
CA GLN A 225 8.58 -6.97 1.06
C GLN A 225 8.09 -6.88 2.50
N TRP A 226 8.23 -7.96 3.26
CA TRP A 226 7.80 -8.07 4.66
C TRP A 226 8.28 -6.88 5.53
N ARG A 227 9.45 -6.32 5.22
CA ARG A 227 9.98 -5.10 5.84
C ARG A 227 9.07 -3.88 5.64
N SER A 228 8.57 -3.68 4.42
CA SER A 228 7.66 -2.59 4.09
C SER A 228 6.30 -2.78 4.79
N VAL A 229 5.80 -4.02 4.79
CA VAL A 229 4.56 -4.40 5.49
C VAL A 229 4.65 -4.10 6.97
N LEU A 230 5.70 -4.57 7.64
CA LEU A 230 5.87 -4.38 9.09
C LEU A 230 5.99 -2.90 9.48
N LYS A 231 6.65 -2.08 8.65
CA LYS A 231 6.66 -0.62 8.83
C LYS A 231 5.27 -0.02 8.78
N ALA A 232 4.46 -0.43 7.79
CA ALA A 232 3.09 0.05 7.64
C ALA A 232 2.18 -0.41 8.80
N CYS A 233 2.49 -1.53 9.45
CA CYS A 233 1.77 -2.01 10.62
C CYS A 233 2.16 -1.31 11.94
N LEU A 234 3.29 -0.60 12.01
CA LEU A 234 3.83 -0.03 13.25
C LEU A 234 2.81 0.77 14.08
N PRO A 235 1.93 1.63 13.50
CA PRO A 235 0.92 2.34 14.27
C PRO A 235 -0.05 1.42 15.03
N ALA A 236 -0.41 0.26 14.44
CA ALA A 236 -1.27 -0.71 15.10
C ALA A 236 -0.56 -1.42 16.26
N PHE A 237 0.72 -1.79 16.08
CA PHE A 237 1.54 -2.35 17.15
C PHE A 237 1.65 -1.39 18.34
N TRP A 238 1.93 -0.11 18.05
CA TRP A 238 2.01 0.93 19.06
C TRP A 238 0.68 1.10 19.81
N ALA A 239 -0.45 1.22 19.09
CA ALA A 239 -1.76 1.45 19.69
C ALA A 239 -2.23 0.25 20.53
N VAL A 240 -2.08 -0.98 20.02
CA VAL A 240 -2.48 -2.20 20.75
C VAL A 240 -1.64 -2.36 22.01
N ALA A 241 -0.33 -2.17 21.91
CA ALA A 241 0.55 -2.34 23.06
C ALA A 241 0.32 -1.27 24.13
N LEU A 242 0.09 -0.01 23.74
CA LEU A 242 -0.27 1.05 24.67
C LEU A 242 -1.61 0.79 25.37
N THR A 243 -2.63 0.35 24.61
CA THR A 243 -3.96 0.05 25.16
C THR A 243 -3.89 -1.05 26.20
N ILE A 244 -3.22 -2.17 25.88
CA ILE A 244 -3.07 -3.29 26.81
C ILE A 244 -2.29 -2.86 28.05
N ARG A 245 -1.24 -2.05 27.90
CA ARG A 245 -0.46 -1.57 29.03
C ARG A 245 -1.24 -0.63 29.93
N MET A 246 -1.96 0.33 29.37
CA MET A 246 -2.84 1.21 30.15
C MET A 246 -3.85 0.38 30.95
N GLN A 247 -4.48 -0.62 30.33
CA GLN A 247 -5.43 -1.50 31.00
C GLN A 247 -4.82 -2.26 32.19
N GLN A 248 -3.64 -2.87 31.99
CA GLN A 248 -2.90 -3.54 33.07
C GLN A 248 -2.59 -2.61 34.24
N MET A 249 -2.33 -1.33 33.98
CA MET A 249 -2.02 -0.35 35.01
C MET A 249 -3.24 0.08 35.83
N PHE A 250 -4.42 0.09 35.22
CA PHE A 250 -5.68 0.36 35.92
C PHE A 250 -6.24 -0.85 36.69
N GLY A 251 -5.53 -1.99 36.69
CA GLY A 251 -5.96 -3.19 37.41
C GLY A 251 -7.24 -3.81 36.85
N LEU A 252 -7.53 -3.57 35.57
CA LEU A 252 -8.59 -4.25 34.85
C LEU A 252 -8.06 -5.64 34.47
N ASP A 253 -8.65 -6.69 35.04
CA ASP A 253 -8.13 -8.06 34.99
C ASP A 253 -7.85 -8.56 33.56
N ASP A 254 -6.74 -9.28 33.38
CA ASP A 254 -6.30 -9.87 32.10
C ASP A 254 -7.28 -10.97 31.58
N GLU A 255 -8.29 -11.33 32.40
CA GLU A 255 -9.41 -12.19 32.02
C GLU A 255 -10.52 -11.45 31.23
N ASP A 256 -10.46 -10.12 31.12
CA ASP A 256 -11.39 -9.38 30.28
C ASP A 256 -11.28 -9.84 28.82
N SER A 257 -12.39 -10.37 28.30
CA SER A 257 -12.51 -10.87 26.93
C SER A 257 -11.97 -9.90 25.86
N MET A 258 -12.00 -8.60 26.12
CA MET A 258 -11.53 -7.56 25.21
C MET A 258 -10.00 -7.55 25.02
N VAL A 259 -9.20 -7.74 26.08
CA VAL A 259 -7.73 -7.78 25.99
C VAL A 259 -7.28 -8.98 25.20
N GLN A 260 -7.89 -10.13 25.50
CA GLN A 260 -7.58 -11.38 24.80
C GLN A 260 -7.93 -11.27 23.31
N VAL A 261 -9.04 -10.62 22.96
CA VAL A 261 -9.41 -10.36 21.55
C VAL A 261 -8.37 -9.46 20.86
N LEU A 262 -7.93 -8.38 21.51
CA LEU A 262 -6.91 -7.49 20.96
C LEU A 262 -5.56 -8.22 20.75
N ARG A 263 -5.09 -8.96 21.75
CA ARG A 263 -3.85 -9.75 21.65
C ARG A 263 -3.94 -10.82 20.56
N ARG A 264 -5.07 -11.51 20.48
CA ARG A 264 -5.23 -12.68 19.62
C ARG A 264 -5.42 -12.36 18.15
N PHE A 265 -6.10 -11.25 17.86
CA PHE A 265 -6.53 -10.95 16.49
C PHE A 265 -5.99 -9.63 15.95
N ALA A 266 -5.82 -8.57 16.76
CA ALA A 266 -5.56 -7.24 16.21
C ALA A 266 -4.26 -7.17 15.36
N LEU A 267 -3.14 -7.64 15.92
CA LEU A 267 -1.84 -7.57 15.24
C LEU A 267 -1.71 -8.58 14.08
N PRO A 268 -2.08 -9.87 14.25
CA PRO A 268 -2.09 -10.82 13.13
C PRO A 268 -3.01 -10.40 11.99
N THR A 269 -4.21 -9.88 12.28
CA THR A 269 -5.14 -9.37 11.27
C THR A 269 -4.57 -8.16 10.55
N THR A 270 -3.97 -7.22 11.26
CA THR A 270 -3.31 -6.06 10.63
C THR A 270 -2.21 -6.51 9.68
N CYS A 271 -1.31 -7.40 10.12
CA CYS A 271 -0.25 -7.95 9.28
C CYS A 271 -0.80 -8.70 8.05
N CYS A 272 -1.87 -9.48 8.21
CA CYS A 272 -2.51 -10.20 7.11
C CYS A 272 -3.10 -9.24 6.05
N VAL A 273 -3.88 -8.27 6.50
CA VAL A 273 -4.54 -7.30 5.61
C VAL A 273 -3.49 -6.47 4.87
N VAL A 274 -2.53 -5.87 5.58
CA VAL A 274 -1.49 -5.02 4.99
C VAL A 274 -0.59 -5.81 4.03
N THR A 275 -0.26 -7.07 4.35
CA THR A 275 0.51 -7.92 3.42
C THR A 275 -0.25 -8.16 2.13
N ALA A 276 -1.53 -8.51 2.24
CA ALA A 276 -2.33 -8.87 1.08
C ALA A 276 -2.61 -7.65 0.18
N THR A 277 -2.95 -6.49 0.77
CA THR A 277 -3.18 -5.26 0.02
C THR A 277 -1.90 -4.70 -0.60
N SER A 278 -0.74 -4.89 0.03
CA SER A 278 0.56 -4.52 -0.55
C SER A 278 0.94 -5.40 -1.75
N CYS A 279 0.61 -6.69 -1.71
CA CYS A 279 0.92 -7.63 -2.79
C CYS A 279 -0.10 -7.60 -3.94
N ALA A 280 -1.35 -7.25 -3.64
CA ALA A 280 -2.47 -7.36 -4.57
C ALA A 280 -3.45 -6.16 -4.45
N PRO A 281 -2.95 -4.92 -4.61
CA PRO A 281 -3.75 -3.70 -4.39
C PRO A 281 -4.95 -3.58 -5.36
N GLN A 282 -4.84 -4.15 -6.56
CA GLN A 282 -5.86 -4.05 -7.62
C GLN A 282 -7.20 -4.71 -7.29
N TYR A 283 -7.26 -5.57 -6.27
CA TYR A 283 -8.50 -6.26 -5.89
C TYR A 283 -9.26 -5.54 -4.75
N GLU A 284 -8.71 -4.43 -4.24
CA GLU A 284 -9.39 -3.50 -3.32
C GLU A 284 -10.06 -4.22 -2.13
N SER A 285 -11.37 -4.04 -1.95
CA SER A 285 -12.15 -4.58 -0.82
C SER A 285 -12.20 -6.10 -0.77
N ILE A 286 -12.07 -6.80 -1.91
CA ILE A 286 -12.10 -8.26 -1.98
C ILE A 286 -10.93 -8.85 -1.17
N VAL A 287 -9.73 -8.28 -1.35
CA VAL A 287 -8.53 -8.73 -0.63
C VAL A 287 -8.63 -8.41 0.85
N ILE A 288 -9.17 -7.24 1.21
CA ILE A 288 -9.36 -6.86 2.62
C ILE A 288 -10.27 -7.88 3.32
N MET A 289 -11.43 -8.18 2.73
CA MET A 289 -12.39 -9.13 3.29
C MET A 289 -11.81 -10.55 3.41
N ALA A 290 -11.16 -11.04 2.35
CA ALA A 290 -10.51 -12.35 2.34
C ALA A 290 -9.42 -12.45 3.42
N SER A 291 -8.62 -11.40 3.59
CA SER A 291 -7.58 -11.34 4.62
C SER A 291 -8.12 -11.30 6.04
N ILE A 292 -9.24 -10.60 6.28
CA ILE A 292 -9.88 -10.58 7.60
C ILE A 292 -10.32 -12.01 7.97
N VAL A 293 -11.04 -12.70 7.09
CA VAL A 293 -11.48 -14.08 7.33
C VAL A 293 -10.29 -15.03 7.50
N ALA A 294 -9.28 -14.94 6.62
CA ALA A 294 -8.06 -15.75 6.69
C ALA A 294 -7.30 -15.55 8.00
N SER A 295 -7.21 -14.30 8.48
CA SER A 295 -6.44 -13.95 9.67
C SER A 295 -6.95 -14.58 10.96
N MET A 296 -8.22 -15.02 10.99
CA MET A 296 -8.80 -15.70 12.16
C MET A 296 -8.06 -17.01 12.50
N ALA A 297 -7.34 -17.60 11.55
CA ALA A 297 -6.50 -18.78 11.77
C ALA A 297 -5.16 -18.45 12.46
N CYS A 298 -4.70 -17.20 12.41
CA CYS A 298 -3.32 -16.83 12.73
C CYS A 298 -3.01 -16.77 14.23
N ARG A 299 -4.05 -16.75 15.09
CA ARG A 299 -4.01 -16.89 16.55
C ARG A 299 -2.70 -16.40 17.20
N GLU A 300 -2.66 -15.10 17.54
CA GLU A 300 -1.51 -14.46 18.22
C GLU A 300 -0.19 -14.47 17.44
N SER A 301 -0.09 -15.07 16.24
CA SER A 301 1.14 -15.06 15.44
C SER A 301 1.11 -14.00 14.33
N ILE A 302 1.99 -13.01 14.43
CA ILE A 302 2.17 -12.00 13.37
C ILE A 302 2.81 -12.62 12.13
N ILE A 303 3.68 -13.63 12.30
CA ILE A 303 4.29 -14.38 11.20
C ILE A 303 3.22 -15.16 10.45
N ALA A 304 2.30 -15.82 11.16
CA ALA A 304 1.14 -16.46 10.53
C ALA A 304 0.28 -15.44 9.77
N GLY A 305 0.08 -14.24 10.33
CA GLY A 305 -0.58 -13.13 9.65
C GLY A 305 0.07 -12.77 8.32
N LEU A 306 1.40 -12.58 8.31
CA LEU A 306 2.17 -12.29 7.09
C LEU A 306 2.04 -13.40 6.04
N VAL A 307 2.13 -14.67 6.46
CA VAL A 307 2.00 -15.82 5.56
C VAL A 307 0.58 -15.93 5.00
N ALA A 308 -0.46 -15.78 5.83
CA ALA A 308 -1.85 -15.79 5.41
C ALA A 308 -2.14 -14.69 4.39
N GLY A 309 -1.70 -13.46 4.65
CA GLY A 309 -1.90 -12.34 3.73
C GLY A 309 -1.20 -12.57 2.38
N TRP A 310 -0.01 -13.17 2.40
CA TRP A 310 0.66 -13.58 1.17
C TRP A 310 -0.12 -14.67 0.42
N LEU A 311 -0.62 -15.70 1.10
CA LEU A 311 -1.46 -16.74 0.48
C LEU A 311 -2.73 -16.17 -0.14
N VAL A 312 -3.43 -15.26 0.56
CA VAL A 312 -4.60 -14.55 0.02
C VAL A 312 -4.24 -13.84 -1.29
N SER A 313 -3.13 -13.10 -1.31
CA SER A 313 -2.68 -12.35 -2.50
C SER A 313 -2.41 -13.26 -3.71
N LEU A 314 -1.97 -14.50 -3.48
CA LEU A 314 -1.70 -15.48 -4.54
C LEU A 314 -2.97 -16.14 -5.07
N ILE A 315 -3.95 -16.40 -4.20
CA ILE A 315 -5.13 -17.21 -4.55
C ILE A 315 -6.24 -16.32 -5.14
N VAL A 316 -6.45 -15.11 -4.59
CA VAL A 316 -7.56 -14.20 -4.98
C VAL A 316 -7.65 -14.01 -6.49
N GLY A 317 -6.54 -13.64 -7.14
CA GLY A 317 -6.54 -13.39 -8.57
C GLY A 317 -6.87 -14.63 -9.41
N ARG A 318 -6.32 -15.78 -9.03
CA ARG A 318 -6.54 -17.06 -9.72
C ARG A 318 -7.99 -17.51 -9.60
N THR A 319 -8.56 -17.42 -8.40
CA THR A 319 -9.96 -17.76 -8.15
C THR A 319 -10.88 -16.83 -8.92
N LEU A 320 -10.64 -15.50 -8.89
CA LEU A 320 -11.46 -14.53 -9.61
C LEU A 320 -11.51 -14.84 -11.10
N PHE A 321 -10.35 -15.05 -11.72
CA PHE A 321 -10.32 -15.35 -13.15
C PHE A 321 -10.92 -16.71 -13.50
N ALA A 322 -10.68 -17.73 -12.65
CA ALA A 322 -11.31 -19.04 -12.84
C ALA A 322 -12.83 -18.93 -12.81
N CYS A 323 -13.39 -18.16 -11.87
CA CYS A 323 -14.83 -17.91 -11.80
C CYS A 323 -15.35 -17.20 -13.07
N VAL A 324 -14.66 -16.17 -13.54
CA VAL A 324 -15.04 -15.45 -14.77
C VAL A 324 -15.03 -16.38 -15.98
N ARG A 325 -13.99 -17.20 -16.17
CA ARG A 325 -13.92 -18.17 -17.27
C ARG A 325 -14.97 -19.27 -17.22
N LEU A 326 -15.41 -19.63 -16.02
CA LEU A 326 -16.51 -20.58 -15.81
C LEU A 326 -17.89 -19.94 -16.02
N GLY A 327 -17.95 -18.66 -16.40
CA GLY A 327 -19.21 -17.94 -16.59
C GLY A 327 -19.98 -17.68 -15.29
N ILE A 328 -19.29 -17.70 -14.14
CA ILE A 328 -19.93 -17.42 -12.85
C ILE A 328 -20.27 -15.92 -12.77
N PRO A 329 -21.51 -15.55 -12.39
CA PRO A 329 -21.91 -14.15 -12.24
C PRO A 329 -20.98 -13.35 -11.31
N ALA A 330 -20.82 -12.05 -11.56
CA ALA A 330 -19.84 -11.21 -10.85
C ALA A 330 -20.11 -11.11 -9.33
N THR A 331 -21.37 -11.06 -8.92
CA THR A 331 -21.73 -11.09 -7.48
C THR A 331 -21.28 -12.40 -6.83
N MET A 332 -21.55 -13.55 -7.44
CA MET A 332 -21.13 -14.85 -6.91
C MET A 332 -19.61 -15.02 -6.95
N THR A 333 -18.95 -14.52 -8.00
CA THR A 333 -17.48 -14.46 -8.08
C THR A 333 -16.92 -13.70 -6.88
N ASN A 334 -17.48 -12.53 -6.56
CA ASN A 334 -16.97 -11.76 -5.42
C ASN A 334 -17.27 -12.41 -4.07
N LEU A 335 -18.39 -13.12 -3.90
CA LEU A 335 -18.63 -13.93 -2.69
C LEU A 335 -17.61 -15.06 -2.54
N LEU A 336 -17.34 -15.80 -3.62
CA LEU A 336 -16.34 -16.89 -3.63
C LEU A 336 -14.92 -16.37 -3.41
N VAL A 337 -14.58 -15.21 -3.97
CA VAL A 337 -13.24 -14.65 -3.86
C VAL A 337 -13.04 -13.95 -2.52
N ALA A 338 -13.98 -13.12 -2.06
CA ALA A 338 -13.85 -12.38 -0.80
C ALA A 338 -14.05 -13.30 0.42
N GLY A 339 -15.10 -14.13 0.42
CA GLY A 339 -15.40 -15.03 1.55
C GLY A 339 -14.71 -16.39 1.39
N GLY A 340 -14.86 -17.01 0.22
CA GLY A 340 -14.37 -18.37 -0.03
C GLY A 340 -12.85 -18.50 0.00
N VAL A 341 -12.10 -17.57 -0.61
CA VAL A 341 -10.62 -17.59 -0.51
C VAL A 341 -10.16 -17.37 0.93
N GLY A 342 -10.82 -16.47 1.67
CA GLY A 342 -10.55 -16.28 3.09
C GLY A 342 -10.73 -17.56 3.89
N ALA A 343 -11.83 -18.29 3.67
CA ALA A 343 -12.09 -19.58 4.33
C ALA A 343 -11.08 -20.68 3.92
N VAL A 344 -10.68 -20.73 2.66
CA VAL A 344 -9.64 -21.68 2.20
C VAL A 344 -8.30 -21.36 2.84
N VAL A 345 -7.87 -20.10 2.84
CA VAL A 345 -6.60 -19.70 3.47
C VAL A 345 -6.64 -19.91 4.97
N PHE A 346 -7.80 -19.68 5.62
CA PHE A 346 -8.01 -20.04 7.01
C PHE A 346 -7.70 -21.51 7.26
N LEU A 347 -8.31 -22.43 6.48
CA LEU A 347 -8.08 -23.87 6.63
C LEU A 347 -6.62 -24.29 6.38
N LEU A 348 -5.94 -23.62 5.45
CA LEU A 348 -4.53 -23.87 5.16
C LEU A 348 -3.59 -23.35 6.26
N THR A 349 -3.91 -22.18 6.83
CA THR A 349 -3.04 -21.52 7.81
C THR A 349 -3.26 -22.08 9.22
N TYR A 350 -4.48 -22.51 9.55
CA TYR A 350 -4.86 -23.01 10.87
C TYR A 350 -3.90 -24.06 11.46
N PRO A 351 -3.53 -25.15 10.75
CA PRO A 351 -2.61 -26.15 11.30
C PRO A 351 -1.15 -25.66 11.38
N VAL A 352 -0.78 -24.64 10.60
CA VAL A 352 0.60 -24.12 10.52
C VAL A 352 0.85 -22.99 11.51
N ALA A 353 -0.21 -22.25 11.89
CA ALA A 353 -0.11 -21.08 12.76
C ALA A 353 0.61 -21.34 14.11
N PRO A 354 0.38 -22.45 14.82
CA PRO A 354 1.10 -22.73 16.08
C PRO A 354 2.61 -22.81 15.86
N PHE A 355 3.06 -23.51 14.82
CA PHE A 355 4.49 -23.62 14.50
C PHE A 355 5.12 -22.26 14.17
N LEU A 356 4.38 -21.38 13.49
CA LEU A 356 4.84 -20.01 13.21
C LEU A 356 4.88 -19.15 14.47
N GLY A 357 3.99 -19.39 15.43
CA GLY A 357 4.04 -18.81 16.77
C GLY A 357 5.23 -19.32 17.59
N ASP A 358 5.60 -20.59 17.45
CA ASP A 358 6.79 -21.14 18.10
C ASP A 358 8.08 -20.49 17.56
N VAL A 359 8.13 -20.21 16.24
CA VAL A 359 9.25 -19.47 15.64
C VAL A 359 9.41 -18.09 16.27
N SER A 360 8.34 -17.31 16.41
CA SER A 360 8.40 -16.01 17.05
C SER A 360 8.74 -16.12 18.55
N ALA A 361 8.25 -17.17 19.22
CA ALA A 361 8.61 -17.47 20.62
C ALA A 361 10.10 -17.77 20.79
N ILE A 362 10.71 -18.55 19.89
CA ILE A 362 12.15 -18.85 19.88
C ILE A 362 12.96 -17.56 19.70
N ILE A 363 12.55 -16.68 18.77
CA ILE A 363 13.23 -15.39 18.56
C ILE A 363 13.18 -14.54 19.83
N ARG A 364 12.02 -14.41 20.46
CA ARG A 364 11.87 -13.70 21.74
C ARG A 364 12.73 -14.31 22.85
N TRP A 365 12.74 -15.64 22.93
CA TRP A 365 13.54 -16.36 23.92
C TRP A 365 15.04 -16.11 23.72
N LEU A 366 15.54 -16.14 22.48
CA LEU A 366 16.94 -15.85 22.15
C LEU A 366 17.32 -14.41 22.55
N VAL A 367 16.48 -13.44 22.21
CA VAL A 367 16.69 -12.02 22.55
C VAL A 367 16.74 -11.80 24.05
N ARG A 368 15.83 -12.42 24.81
CA ARG A 368 15.79 -12.24 26.27
C ARG A 368 16.95 -12.95 26.94
N THR A 369 17.30 -14.14 26.47
CA THR A 369 18.41 -14.93 27.04
C THR A 369 19.75 -14.25 26.80
N SER A 370 19.96 -13.59 25.65
CA SER A 370 21.20 -12.85 25.40
C SER A 370 21.41 -11.67 26.38
N MET A 371 20.32 -11.09 26.91
CA MET A 371 20.34 -10.00 27.89
C MET A 371 20.21 -10.43 29.35
N SER A 372 20.30 -11.73 29.64
CA SER A 372 20.19 -12.29 30.99
C SER A 372 21.35 -11.92 31.94
N GLY A 373 22.40 -11.27 31.44
CA GLY A 373 23.57 -10.87 32.24
C GLY A 373 24.55 -12.01 32.55
N GLN A 374 24.37 -13.19 31.94
CA GLN A 374 25.28 -14.34 32.09
C GLN A 374 26.68 -14.06 31.51
N ILE A 375 26.77 -13.25 30.45
CA ILE A 375 28.01 -12.88 29.79
C ILE A 375 28.19 -11.37 29.93
N PRO A 376 29.20 -10.90 30.70
CA PRO A 376 29.48 -9.47 30.85
C PRO A 376 29.80 -8.81 29.50
N GLY A 377 29.31 -7.59 29.30
CA GLY A 377 29.59 -6.79 28.09
C GLY A 377 28.71 -7.09 26.88
N VAL A 378 27.78 -8.06 26.96
CA VAL A 378 26.84 -8.33 25.86
C VAL A 378 25.90 -7.15 25.63
N GLY A 379 25.41 -6.52 26.70
CA GLY A 379 24.58 -5.32 26.58
C GLY A 379 25.37 -4.18 25.95
N PHE A 380 26.63 -3.99 26.36
CA PHE A 380 27.52 -3.01 25.74
C PHE A 380 27.69 -3.24 24.23
N ALA A 381 27.97 -4.48 23.83
CA ALA A 381 28.11 -4.84 22.42
C ALA A 381 26.82 -4.59 21.62
N MET A 382 25.67 -4.97 22.16
CA MET A 382 24.38 -4.76 21.48
C MET A 382 23.99 -3.29 21.39
N GLY A 383 24.29 -2.48 22.41
CA GLY A 383 24.09 -1.03 22.35
C GLY A 383 24.92 -0.39 21.24
N CYS A 384 26.21 -0.73 21.17
CA CYS A 384 27.08 -0.25 20.09
C CYS A 384 26.61 -0.73 18.71
N PHE A 385 26.19 -2.00 18.61
CA PHE A 385 25.72 -2.58 17.36
C PHE A 385 24.39 -1.96 16.90
N SER A 386 23.49 -1.61 17.82
CA SER A 386 22.26 -0.86 17.54
C SER A 386 22.57 0.52 16.97
N CYS A 387 23.44 1.29 17.64
CA CYS A 387 23.87 2.62 17.20
C CYS A 387 24.52 2.58 15.80
N TYR A 388 25.40 1.61 15.55
CA TYR A 388 26.01 1.40 14.23
C TYR A 388 24.98 1.03 13.18
N GLY A 389 24.12 0.05 13.49
CA GLY A 389 23.10 -0.45 12.59
C GLY A 389 22.11 0.62 12.16
N SER A 390 21.82 1.59 13.04
CA SER A 390 20.99 2.74 12.70
C SER A 390 21.58 3.59 11.56
N LYS A 391 22.88 3.92 11.63
CA LYS A 391 23.59 4.70 10.59
C LYS A 391 23.68 3.99 9.23
N VAL A 392 23.82 2.67 9.25
CA VAL A 392 24.00 1.86 8.02
C VAL A 392 22.65 1.36 7.47
N GLY A 393 21.52 1.75 8.08
CA GLY A 393 20.18 1.40 7.62
C GLY A 393 19.70 0.00 8.02
N TYR A 394 20.38 -0.67 8.94
CA TYR A 394 19.95 -1.96 9.52
C TYR A 394 18.72 -1.82 10.41
N TYR A 395 18.43 -0.62 10.93
CA TYR A 395 17.25 -0.39 11.77
C TYR A 395 15.97 -0.91 11.12
N HIS A 396 15.72 -0.49 9.89
CA HIS A 396 14.54 -0.89 9.14
C HIS A 396 14.57 -2.32 8.61
N ALA A 397 15.76 -2.91 8.47
CA ALA A 397 15.95 -4.23 7.89
C ALA A 397 15.94 -5.36 8.92
N LEU A 398 16.36 -5.06 10.15
CA LEU A 398 16.62 -6.04 11.22
C LEU A 398 15.97 -5.64 12.55
N TRP A 399 16.23 -4.43 13.07
CA TRP A 399 15.80 -4.04 14.41
C TRP A 399 14.30 -3.88 14.55
N LEU A 400 13.70 -3.12 13.64
CA LEU A 400 12.26 -2.89 13.66
C LEU A 400 11.47 -4.21 13.60
N PRO A 401 11.78 -5.17 12.71
CA PRO A 401 11.11 -6.45 12.78
C PRO A 401 11.28 -7.25 14.08
N ILE A 402 12.47 -7.21 14.69
CA ILE A 402 12.70 -7.87 15.98
C ILE A 402 11.85 -7.21 17.07
N ILE A 403 11.82 -5.87 17.12
CA ILE A 403 10.95 -5.10 18.03
C ILE A 403 9.49 -5.54 17.87
N LEU A 404 8.99 -5.63 16.64
CA LEU A 404 7.60 -6.01 16.38
C LEU A 404 7.31 -7.48 16.74
N ILE A 405 8.27 -8.40 16.57
CA ILE A 405 8.15 -9.78 17.04
C ILE A 405 8.10 -9.83 18.57
N GLU A 406 8.85 -9.01 19.28
CA GLU A 406 8.73 -8.89 20.74
C GLU A 406 7.38 -8.32 21.19
N MET A 407 6.79 -7.44 20.37
CA MET A 407 5.49 -6.82 20.59
C MET A 407 4.30 -7.67 20.12
N GLU A 408 4.51 -8.90 19.65
CA GLU A 408 3.48 -9.76 19.04
C GLU A 408 2.23 -9.95 19.92
N PHE A 409 2.39 -9.99 21.24
CA PHE A 409 1.28 -10.11 22.20
C PHE A 409 0.80 -8.75 22.74
N GLY A 410 1.12 -7.65 22.07
CA GLY A 410 0.85 -6.30 22.54
C GLY A 410 1.63 -5.93 23.81
N SER A 411 2.79 -6.56 24.02
CA SER A 411 3.70 -6.20 25.13
C SER A 411 4.77 -5.22 24.68
N ALA A 412 5.29 -4.43 25.63
CA ALA A 412 6.53 -3.68 25.46
C ALA A 412 7.73 -4.61 25.08
N SER A 413 8.75 -4.04 24.44
CA SER A 413 9.87 -4.74 23.80
C SER A 413 11.21 -4.39 24.46
N LEU A 414 12.12 -5.36 24.54
CA LEU A 414 13.48 -5.11 25.05
C LEU A 414 14.29 -4.31 24.04
N TRP A 415 14.22 -4.68 22.76
CA TRP A 415 14.87 -3.91 21.69
C TRP A 415 14.29 -2.52 21.54
N GLY A 416 13.01 -2.30 21.86
CA GLY A 416 12.41 -0.97 21.96
C GLY A 416 13.06 -0.13 23.05
N THR A 417 13.35 -0.72 24.23
CA THR A 417 14.13 -0.05 25.28
C THR A 417 15.55 0.28 24.83
N ILE A 418 16.21 -0.67 24.14
CA ILE A 418 17.55 -0.44 23.59
C ILE A 418 17.50 0.70 22.56
N ASP A 419 16.49 0.72 21.69
CA ASP A 419 16.25 1.77 20.70
C ASP A 419 16.16 3.16 21.34
N GLU A 420 15.39 3.29 22.43
CA GLU A 420 15.30 4.55 23.16
C GLU A 420 16.64 4.95 23.80
N CYS A 421 17.40 4.00 24.34
CA CYS A 421 18.72 4.29 24.89
C CYS A 421 19.71 4.77 23.81
N THR A 422 19.85 3.98 22.74
CA THR A 422 20.95 4.13 21.78
C THR A 422 20.68 5.16 20.71
N LEU A 423 19.41 5.36 20.35
CA LEU A 423 19.01 6.32 19.33
C LEU A 423 18.47 7.57 20.00
N VAL A 424 17.36 7.46 20.71
CA VAL A 424 16.62 8.64 21.18
C VAL A 424 17.45 9.47 22.18
N LEU A 425 17.96 8.84 23.23
CA LEU A 425 18.63 9.59 24.30
C LEU A 425 20.07 9.96 23.99
N VAL A 426 20.77 9.16 23.19
CA VAL A 426 22.06 9.58 22.61
C VAL A 426 21.86 10.79 21.71
N SER A 427 20.85 10.79 20.84
CA SER A 427 20.52 11.93 19.97
C SER A 427 20.18 13.18 20.77
N ALA A 428 19.32 13.02 21.79
CA ALA A 428 18.96 14.09 22.72
C ALA A 428 20.19 14.67 23.43
N GLY A 429 21.10 13.82 23.94
CA GLY A 429 22.33 14.24 24.59
C GLY A 429 23.25 15.02 23.66
N ILE A 430 23.46 14.55 22.42
CA ILE A 430 24.26 15.24 21.41
C ILE A 430 23.63 16.59 21.05
N CYS A 431 22.32 16.64 20.81
CA CYS A 431 21.61 17.88 20.52
C CYS A 431 21.72 18.88 21.68
N ALA A 432 21.53 18.44 22.92
CA ALA A 432 21.67 19.28 24.11
C ALA A 432 23.11 19.80 24.27
N GLY A 433 24.12 18.98 24.01
CA GLY A 433 25.53 19.38 24.11
C GLY A 433 25.90 20.45 23.09
N ASN A 434 25.38 20.34 21.87
CA ASN A 434 25.54 21.36 20.83
C ASN A 434 24.78 22.65 21.16
N LEU A 435 23.61 22.58 21.80
CA LEU A 435 22.90 23.77 22.27
C LEU A 435 23.60 24.46 23.44
N ALA A 436 24.32 23.71 24.28
CA ALA A 436 25.01 24.25 25.45
C ALA A 436 26.28 25.05 25.10
N VAL A 437 27.03 24.64 24.08
CA VAL A 437 28.37 25.20 23.76
C VAL A 437 28.45 25.75 22.31
N ASN A 438 27.32 25.81 21.62
CA ASN A 438 27.19 26.01 20.16
C ASN A 438 27.83 24.89 19.31
N PRO A 439 27.17 24.49 18.21
CA PRO A 439 27.68 23.46 17.33
C PRO A 439 28.93 23.94 16.59
N ARG A 440 29.89 23.01 16.40
CA ARG A 440 31.10 23.25 15.61
C ARG A 440 30.85 23.01 14.13
N THR A 441 30.18 23.95 13.48
CA THR A 441 29.99 23.93 12.02
C THR A 441 31.11 24.64 11.28
N PRO A 442 31.51 24.16 10.08
CA PRO A 442 32.14 25.03 9.10
C PRO A 442 31.17 26.17 8.81
N SER A 443 31.53 27.38 9.23
CA SER A 443 30.77 28.58 8.93
C SER A 443 31.05 28.93 7.47
N ASP A 444 30.02 28.99 6.63
CA ASP A 444 30.09 29.84 5.44
C ASP A 444 30.23 31.31 5.91
N ASP A 445 30.78 32.20 5.07
CA ASP A 445 31.14 33.60 5.41
C ASP A 445 29.99 34.45 6.03
N HIS A 446 28.77 33.91 6.09
CA HIS A 446 27.57 34.55 6.65
C HIS A 446 27.07 33.95 7.98
N GLY A 447 27.77 32.99 8.60
CA GLY A 447 27.37 32.44 9.92
C GLY A 447 26.10 31.55 9.92
N GLN A 448 25.47 31.37 8.76
CA GLN A 448 24.21 30.62 8.60
C GLN A 448 24.29 29.16 9.06
N GLY A 449 25.44 28.50 8.89
CA GLY A 449 25.62 27.09 9.27
C GLY A 449 25.54 26.81 10.78
N VAL A 450 25.77 27.81 11.64
CA VAL A 450 25.61 27.65 13.10
C VAL A 450 24.14 27.75 13.47
N GLU A 451 23.42 28.70 12.87
CA GLU A 451 21.99 28.91 13.13
C GLU A 451 21.15 27.71 12.67
N THR A 452 21.46 27.13 11.51
CA THR A 452 20.79 25.92 11.01
C THR A 452 21.00 24.73 11.93
N ASP A 453 22.21 24.53 12.44
CA ASP A 453 22.53 23.42 13.33
C ASP A 453 21.90 23.61 14.72
N VAL A 454 21.85 24.83 15.24
CA VAL A 454 21.13 25.15 16.48
C VAL A 454 19.63 24.89 16.32
N ALA A 455 19.03 25.29 15.18
CA ALA A 455 17.64 25.00 14.88
C ALA A 455 17.37 23.49 14.78
N LEU A 456 18.26 22.74 14.11
CA LEU A 456 18.22 21.28 14.03
C LEU A 456 18.30 20.65 15.42
N CYS A 457 19.25 21.05 16.27
CA CYS A 457 19.40 20.52 17.62
C CYS A 457 18.21 20.85 18.52
N ARG A 458 17.62 22.06 18.41
CA ARG A 458 16.43 22.43 19.20
C ARG A 458 15.24 21.57 18.82
N ARG A 459 15.03 21.35 17.52
CA ARG A 459 13.99 20.45 17.02
C ARG A 459 14.29 19.00 17.43
N GLY A 460 15.52 18.55 17.24
CA GLY A 460 16.04 17.25 17.63
C GLY A 460 15.76 16.92 19.09
N LEU A 461 16.25 17.76 20.00
CA LEU A 461 16.06 17.59 21.44
C LEU A 461 14.57 17.50 21.82
N ARG A 462 13.74 18.38 21.24
CA ARG A 462 12.29 18.37 21.51
C ARG A 462 11.64 17.07 21.04
N ILE A 463 11.93 16.64 19.81
CA ILE A 463 11.29 15.44 19.24
C ILE A 463 11.73 14.18 19.99
N ASN A 464 13.03 14.06 20.28
CA ASN A 464 13.54 12.90 21.02
C ASN A 464 12.89 12.78 22.40
N LEU A 465 12.78 13.87 23.17
CA LEU A 465 12.22 13.80 24.53
C LEU A 465 10.69 13.67 24.57
N LEU A 466 9.96 14.31 23.64
CA LEU A 466 8.49 14.34 23.67
C LEU A 466 7.83 13.23 22.85
N TYR A 467 8.51 12.68 21.84
CA TYR A 467 7.92 11.70 20.94
C TYR A 467 8.74 10.41 20.82
N GLY A 468 9.95 10.36 21.40
CA GLY A 468 10.76 9.13 21.38
C GLY A 468 11.28 8.78 19.99
N ASP A 469 11.61 9.78 19.18
CA ASP A 469 11.98 9.62 17.77
C ASP A 469 13.02 10.66 17.32
N PHE A 470 13.55 10.52 16.10
CA PHE A 470 14.39 11.46 15.35
C PHE A 470 15.88 11.46 15.74
N ILE A 471 16.53 10.33 15.45
CA ILE A 471 17.99 10.13 15.58
C ILE A 471 18.80 10.86 14.50
N GLU A 472 18.22 11.11 13.33
CA GLU A 472 18.89 11.71 12.18
C GLU A 472 19.44 13.11 12.50
N ALA A 473 18.87 13.79 13.51
CA ALA A 473 19.39 15.05 14.01
C ALA A 473 20.83 14.96 14.54
N ALA A 474 21.25 13.79 15.04
CA ALA A 474 22.58 13.60 15.62
C ALA A 474 23.65 13.17 14.61
N TYR A 475 23.27 12.53 13.49
CA TYR A 475 24.23 11.96 12.54
C TYR A 475 25.23 12.97 11.99
N PRO A 476 24.84 14.19 11.56
CA PRO A 476 25.80 15.17 11.06
C PRO A 476 26.91 15.48 12.07
N PHE A 477 26.59 15.51 13.36
CA PHE A 477 27.57 15.79 14.43
C PHE A 477 28.48 14.60 14.70
N MET A 478 27.94 13.38 14.65
CA MET A 478 28.71 12.16 14.80
C MET A 478 29.68 11.94 13.63
N GLU A 479 29.28 12.26 12.40
CA GLU A 479 30.13 12.13 11.21
C GLU A 479 31.24 13.18 11.18
N ARG A 480 30.95 14.41 11.65
CA ARG A 480 31.93 15.51 11.68
C ARG A 480 32.96 15.38 12.80
N SER A 481 32.65 14.68 13.90
CA SER A 481 33.52 14.59 15.07
C SER A 481 33.68 13.16 15.59
N VAL A 482 34.91 12.65 15.53
CA VAL A 482 35.28 11.34 16.09
C VAL A 482 34.97 11.27 17.58
N VAL A 483 35.16 12.37 18.32
CA VAL A 483 34.88 12.42 19.77
C VAL A 483 33.39 12.26 20.04
N VAL A 484 32.53 12.96 19.29
CA VAL A 484 31.06 12.83 19.40
C VAL A 484 30.62 11.42 18.98
N ASN A 485 31.21 10.87 17.92
CA ASN A 485 30.92 9.52 17.46
C ASN A 485 31.24 8.47 18.53
N VAL A 486 32.45 8.52 19.10
CA VAL A 486 32.89 7.62 20.17
C VAL A 486 32.02 7.79 21.42
N ALA A 487 31.71 9.03 21.80
CA ALA A 487 30.82 9.30 22.93
C ALA A 487 29.43 8.69 22.72
N GLY A 488 28.87 8.77 21.51
CA GLY A 488 27.59 8.14 21.21
C GLY A 488 27.62 6.60 21.28
N TYR A 489 28.72 5.97 20.83
CA TYR A 489 28.89 4.52 21.00
C TYR A 489 29.07 4.12 22.47
N LEU A 490 29.89 4.86 23.23
CA LEU A 490 30.07 4.63 24.67
C LEU A 490 28.75 4.80 25.43
N ALA A 491 28.00 5.87 25.13
CA ALA A 491 26.69 6.11 25.70
C ALA A 491 25.72 4.96 25.40
N SER A 492 25.67 4.52 24.13
CA SER A 492 24.84 3.39 23.68
C SER A 492 25.20 2.09 24.39
N GLY A 493 26.49 1.78 24.47
CA GLY A 493 26.98 0.55 25.10
C GLY A 493 26.74 0.55 26.61
N ILE A 494 27.16 1.60 27.32
CA ILE A 494 27.03 1.66 28.79
C ILE A 494 25.56 1.63 29.22
N SER A 495 24.71 2.42 28.58
CA SER A 495 23.27 2.43 28.90
C SER A 495 22.63 1.06 28.67
N THR A 496 22.97 0.37 27.57
CA THR A 496 22.43 -0.96 27.29
C THR A 496 22.98 -2.02 28.22
N GLU A 497 24.25 -1.95 28.63
CA GLU A 497 24.82 -2.87 29.63
C GLU A 497 24.07 -2.78 30.97
N LEU A 498 23.67 -1.56 31.38
CA LEU A 498 22.88 -1.35 32.59
C LEU A 498 21.48 -1.99 32.54
N LEU A 499 20.99 -2.37 31.35
CA LEU A 499 19.72 -3.08 31.19
C LEU A 499 19.82 -4.59 31.41
N THR A 500 21.03 -5.18 31.38
CA THR A 500 21.28 -6.63 31.51
C THR A 500 20.85 -7.20 32.87
N GLY A 501 20.63 -8.51 32.95
CA GLY A 501 20.21 -9.21 34.17
C GLY A 501 18.76 -9.66 34.08
N ASN A 502 17.82 -8.77 34.42
CA ASN A 502 16.38 -9.01 34.30
C ASN A 502 15.77 -8.21 33.13
N PRO A 503 15.86 -8.71 31.88
CA PRO A 503 15.36 -7.97 30.72
C PRO A 503 13.85 -7.75 30.72
N THR A 504 13.08 -8.57 31.44
CA THR A 504 11.62 -8.45 31.55
C THR A 504 11.16 -7.25 32.36
N ASP A 505 12.03 -6.72 33.22
CA ASP A 505 11.68 -5.65 34.16
C ASP A 505 11.86 -4.27 33.52
N VAL A 506 12.66 -4.20 32.45
CA VAL A 506 13.05 -2.96 31.75
C VAL A 506 12.36 -2.81 30.38
N LEU A 507 11.31 -3.59 30.10
CA LEU A 507 10.61 -3.54 28.83
C LEU A 507 9.87 -2.20 28.66
N SER A 508 10.15 -1.50 27.56
CA SER A 508 9.49 -0.26 27.15
C SER A 508 9.17 -0.28 25.65
N MET A 509 8.64 0.81 25.09
CA MET A 509 8.28 0.91 23.68
C MET A 509 8.94 2.12 23.07
N ALA A 510 9.58 1.94 21.91
CA ALA A 510 10.01 3.06 21.09
C ALA A 510 8.81 3.94 20.66
N TYR A 511 9.08 5.18 20.24
CA TYR A 511 8.07 6.17 19.83
C TYR A 511 7.14 6.58 20.98
N LEU A 512 7.67 6.72 22.19
CA LEU A 512 6.96 7.26 23.34
C LEU A 512 7.62 8.52 23.91
N PRO A 513 6.85 9.43 24.51
CA PRO A 513 7.42 10.47 25.36
C PRO A 513 8.23 9.84 26.50
N LEU A 514 9.40 10.39 26.80
CA LEU A 514 10.32 9.84 27.79
C LEU A 514 9.69 9.53 29.17
N PRO A 515 8.82 10.40 29.74
CA PRO A 515 8.18 10.09 31.02
C PRO A 515 7.26 8.87 30.93
N VAL A 516 6.56 8.69 29.80
CA VAL A 516 5.65 7.57 29.57
C VAL A 516 6.45 6.29 29.37
N SER A 517 7.56 6.34 28.64
CA SER A 517 8.39 5.16 28.41
C SER A 517 9.06 4.65 29.68
N ILE A 518 9.46 5.54 30.59
CA ILE A 518 9.93 5.17 31.94
C ILE A 518 8.80 4.55 32.77
N TRP A 519 7.62 5.18 32.76
CA TRP A 519 6.46 4.77 33.55
C TRP A 519 5.92 3.38 33.17
N LEU A 520 6.08 2.96 31.92
CA LEU A 520 5.65 1.65 31.43
C LEU A 520 6.54 0.48 31.91
N ALA A 521 7.77 0.76 32.32
CA ALA A 521 8.69 -0.27 32.79
C ALA A 521 8.35 -0.73 34.22
N LYS A 522 8.55 -2.02 34.50
CA LYS A 522 8.34 -2.56 35.85
C LYS A 522 9.38 -2.01 36.82
N ASP A 523 10.64 -1.96 36.39
CA ASP A 523 11.74 -1.33 37.13
C ASP A 523 12.06 0.05 36.53
N MET A 524 11.24 1.03 36.94
CA MET A 524 11.41 2.43 36.55
C MET A 524 12.78 2.99 36.94
N ARG A 525 13.37 2.51 38.05
CA ARG A 525 14.66 3.03 38.55
C ARG A 525 15.79 2.62 37.65
N LYS A 526 15.89 1.31 37.36
CA LYS A 526 16.92 0.77 36.48
C LYS A 526 16.83 1.39 35.08
N LEU A 527 15.61 1.53 34.56
CA LEU A 527 15.41 2.17 33.26
C LEU A 527 15.82 3.65 33.28
N SER A 528 15.42 4.41 34.32
CA SER A 528 15.79 5.82 34.46
C SER A 528 17.31 6.03 34.53
N ILE A 529 18.03 5.16 35.24
CA ILE A 529 19.50 5.21 35.34
C ILE A 529 20.14 4.94 33.97
N SER A 530 19.66 3.92 33.25
CA SER A 530 20.14 3.63 31.90
C SER A 530 19.91 4.83 30.96
N TYR A 531 18.72 5.41 30.99
CA TYR A 531 18.36 6.59 30.20
C TYR A 531 19.20 7.82 30.53
N ALA A 532 19.37 8.12 31.82
CA ALA A 532 20.23 9.21 32.28
C ALA A 532 21.68 9.00 31.83
N SER A 533 22.18 7.76 31.86
CA SER A 533 23.54 7.45 31.42
C SER A 533 23.73 7.68 29.92
N ALA A 534 22.77 7.26 29.08
CA ALA A 534 22.79 7.47 27.63
C ALA A 534 22.86 8.97 27.30
N PHE A 535 21.95 9.75 27.88
CA PHE A 535 21.89 11.19 27.68
C PHE A 535 23.16 11.89 28.16
N THR A 536 23.61 11.59 29.39
CA THR A 536 24.71 12.31 30.04
C THR A 536 26.05 12.06 29.36
N ILE A 537 26.35 10.80 28.99
CA ILE A 537 27.62 10.46 28.34
C ILE A 537 27.69 11.13 26.96
N ALA A 538 26.61 11.07 26.19
CA ALA A 538 26.53 11.70 24.87
C ALA A 538 26.61 13.24 24.96
N PHE A 539 25.94 13.84 25.95
CA PHE A 539 25.98 15.27 26.24
C PHE A 539 27.40 15.73 26.59
N LEU A 540 28.03 15.11 27.60
CA LEU A 540 29.37 15.49 28.04
C LEU A 540 30.40 15.28 26.94
N GLY A 541 30.33 14.17 26.21
CA GLY A 541 31.21 13.92 25.08
C GLY A 541 31.09 14.98 23.99
N THR A 542 29.87 15.48 23.73
CA THR A 542 29.62 16.56 22.78
C THR A 542 30.14 17.90 23.29
N VAL A 543 29.92 18.22 24.56
CA VAL A 543 30.49 19.42 25.22
C VAL A 543 32.02 19.41 25.12
N VAL A 544 32.67 18.31 25.49
CA VAL A 544 34.13 18.16 25.39
C VAL A 544 34.60 18.29 23.95
N ALA A 545 33.92 17.62 23.02
CA ALA A 545 34.20 17.74 21.59
C ALA A 545 34.05 19.18 21.09
N ASN A 546 33.16 19.97 21.69
CA ASN A 546 32.91 21.37 21.36
C ASN A 546 33.84 22.37 22.09
N LEU A 547 34.61 21.92 23.07
CA LEU A 547 35.61 22.73 23.79
C LEU A 547 37.06 22.47 23.34
N LEU A 548 37.39 21.27 22.84
CA LEU A 548 38.77 20.90 22.43
C LEU A 548 39.32 21.74 21.25
N PRO A 549 40.52 22.32 21.29
CA PRO A 549 41.02 23.17 20.19
C PRO A 549 41.16 22.42 18.85
N ARG A 550 40.90 23.09 17.71
CA ARG A 550 41.10 22.51 16.36
C ARG A 550 42.55 22.07 16.20
N ARG A 551 42.81 20.76 16.09
CA ARG A 551 44.08 20.29 15.53
C ARG A 551 44.02 20.61 14.03
N ASN A 552 44.69 21.70 13.63
CA ASN A 552 44.80 22.11 12.23
C ASN A 552 45.18 20.91 11.35
N ARG A 553 44.23 20.35 10.59
CA ARG A 553 44.53 19.55 9.39
C ARG A 553 44.97 20.53 8.28
N ARG A 554 46.09 21.22 8.50
CA ARG A 554 46.91 21.79 7.44
C ARG A 554 48.04 20.79 7.21
N LYS A 555 47.89 19.91 6.21
CA LYS A 555 48.90 19.09 5.49
C LYS A 555 48.29 17.74 5.08
N ALA A 556 47.44 17.76 4.05
CA ALA A 556 47.10 16.59 3.22
C ALA A 556 46.48 17.09 1.89
N GLY A 557 47.12 18.06 1.26
CA GLY A 557 46.62 18.71 0.03
C GLY A 557 47.70 19.49 -0.73
N LYS A 558 48.96 19.11 -0.55
CA LYS A 558 50.05 19.45 -1.46
C LYS A 558 50.88 18.18 -1.59
N ASN A 559 50.83 17.61 -2.79
CA ASN A 559 51.43 16.35 -3.25
C ASN A 559 50.62 15.09 -2.92
N GLU A 560 49.57 14.83 -3.70
CA GLU A 560 49.54 13.77 -4.74
C GLU A 560 48.28 13.93 -5.60
#